data_AF-A0A845S587-F1
#
_entry.id   AF-A0A845S587-F1
#
_cell.length_a   1.000
_cell.length_b   1.000
_cell.length_c   1.000
_cell.angle_alpha   90.00
_cell.angle_beta   90.00
_cell.angle_gamma   90.00
#
_symmetry.space_group_name_H-M   'P 1'
#
loop_
_entity.id
_entity.type
_entity.pdbx_description
1 polymer ?
#
loop_
_entity_poly.entity_id
_entity_poly.type
_entity_poly.pdbx_seq_one_letter_code
_entity_poly.pdbx_strand_id
1 'polypeptide(L)'
;MKKKILILFFIIFIPSGNSFSSITKYFGSSMINLDETGVINFLRYLEGTFHAEDVVFSRAAKLMSPMYYAISEDGKIGYGWFCRSNSNVDCYDDFGAYKVTEYCKEYSGKQCFIFAYRDEIVWNNLNIRVKELDFVNN
;
A
#
# COMPACT_ATOMS: atom_id res chain seq x y z
N MET A 1 17.90 19.30 -44.41
CA MET A 1 17.04 18.69 -43.37
C MET A 1 17.73 18.86 -42.02
N LYS A 2 17.22 19.75 -41.16
CA LYS A 2 17.81 20.05 -39.85
C LYS A 2 17.24 19.09 -38.80
N LYS A 3 18.09 18.22 -38.23
CA LYS A 3 17.76 17.33 -37.12
C LYS A 3 17.51 18.18 -35.86
N LYS A 4 16.30 18.15 -35.31
CA LYS A 4 16.00 18.73 -34.00
C LYS A 4 16.35 17.67 -32.95
N ILE A 5 17.42 17.89 -32.20
CA ILE A 5 17.75 17.09 -31.03
C ILE A 5 16.83 17.57 -29.90
N LEU A 6 15.91 16.72 -29.48
CA LEU A 6 15.04 16.94 -28.33
C LEU A 6 15.84 16.55 -27.08
N ILE A 7 16.41 17.53 -26.38
CA ILE A 7 17.10 17.31 -25.11
C ILE A 7 16.02 17.20 -24.03
N LEU A 8 15.73 15.98 -23.59
CA LEU A 8 14.86 15.72 -22.46
C LEU A 8 15.66 15.98 -21.17
N PHE A 9 15.36 17.08 -20.47
CA PHE A 9 15.90 17.35 -19.14
C PHE A 9 15.31 16.32 -18.17
N PHE A 10 16.08 15.28 -17.83
CA PHE A 10 15.83 14.51 -16.62
C PHE A 10 16.18 15.41 -15.44
N ILE A 11 15.17 16.02 -14.83
CA ILE A 11 15.31 16.64 -13.51
C ILE A 11 15.65 15.48 -12.56
N ILE A 12 16.93 15.40 -12.18
CA ILE A 12 17.40 14.54 -11.11
C ILE A 12 16.69 15.04 -9.85
N PHE A 13 15.62 14.36 -9.48
CA PHE A 13 14.99 14.48 -8.18
C PHE A 13 16.03 13.98 -7.18
N ILE A 14 16.79 14.89 -6.57
CA ILE A 14 17.64 14.55 -5.43
C ILE A 14 16.67 14.32 -4.27
N PRO A 15 16.53 13.08 -3.75
CA PRO A 15 15.71 12.88 -2.58
C PRO A 15 16.43 13.56 -1.41
N SER A 16 15.87 14.69 -0.96
CA SER A 16 16.19 15.26 0.34
C SER A 16 15.94 14.19 1.40
N GLY A 17 17.01 13.66 1.97
CA GLY A 17 16.99 12.64 3.02
C GLY A 17 16.36 13.18 4.29
N ASN A 18 15.03 13.24 4.32
CA ASN A 18 14.30 13.22 5.58
C ASN A 18 14.46 11.80 6.13
N SER A 19 14.96 11.69 7.36
CA SER A 19 15.17 10.44 8.08
C SER A 19 13.86 9.64 8.23
N PHE A 20 13.47 8.90 7.20
CA PHE A 20 12.43 7.85 7.20
C PHE A 20 12.96 6.51 7.72
N SER A 21 14.01 6.54 8.55
CA SER A 21 14.84 5.40 8.94
C SER A 21 14.10 4.33 9.78
N SER A 22 12.97 4.65 10.43
CA SER A 22 12.23 3.67 11.25
C SER A 22 11.21 2.83 10.48
N ILE A 23 10.47 3.42 9.54
CA ILE A 23 9.32 2.76 8.88
C ILE A 23 9.76 1.96 7.65
N THR A 24 10.78 2.43 6.94
CA THR A 24 11.31 1.81 5.71
C THR A 24 11.78 0.37 5.90
N LYS A 25 12.16 -0.03 7.13
CA LYS A 25 12.53 -1.42 7.46
C LYS A 25 11.37 -2.41 7.30
N TYR A 26 10.12 -1.92 7.29
CA TYR A 26 8.92 -2.72 7.07
C TYR A 26 8.49 -2.76 5.61
N PHE A 27 9.13 -2.00 4.72
CA PHE A 27 8.77 -1.95 3.31
C PHE A 27 9.22 -3.22 2.60
N GLY A 28 8.35 -3.76 1.75
CA GLY A 28 8.72 -4.91 0.93
C GLY A 28 9.76 -4.53 -0.11
N SER A 29 10.58 -5.50 -0.52
CA SER A 29 11.66 -5.27 -1.49
C SER A 29 11.83 -6.40 -2.52
N SER A 30 11.08 -7.49 -2.37
CA SER A 30 11.12 -8.66 -3.25
C SER A 30 10.17 -8.52 -4.43
N MET A 31 10.31 -9.37 -5.46
CA MET A 31 9.28 -9.45 -6.50
C MET A 31 7.97 -9.96 -5.88
N ILE A 32 6.89 -9.22 -6.07
CA ILE A 32 5.55 -9.58 -5.58
C ILE A 32 4.62 -9.86 -6.75
N ASN A 33 3.86 -10.95 -6.66
CA ASN A 33 2.83 -11.30 -7.64
C ASN A 33 1.47 -11.07 -6.99
N LEU A 34 0.68 -10.15 -7.54
CA LEU A 34 -0.68 -9.92 -7.07
C LEU A 34 -1.63 -10.75 -7.92
N ASP A 35 -2.48 -11.55 -7.27
CA ASP A 35 -3.66 -12.12 -7.90
C ASP A 35 -4.87 -11.19 -7.74
N GLU A 36 -6.02 -11.59 -8.29
CA GLU A 36 -7.25 -10.81 -8.22
C GLU A 36 -7.65 -10.45 -6.78
N THR A 37 -7.47 -11.39 -5.83
CA THR A 37 -7.81 -11.15 -4.43
C THR A 37 -6.90 -10.08 -3.83
N GLY A 38 -5.59 -10.15 -4.09
CA GLY A 38 -4.62 -9.13 -3.66
C GLY A 38 -4.95 -7.75 -4.22
N VAL A 39 -5.30 -7.66 -5.52
CA VAL A 39 -5.68 -6.39 -6.17
C VAL A 39 -6.96 -5.82 -5.58
N ILE A 40 -8.03 -6.63 -5.46
CA ILE A 40 -9.32 -6.19 -4.89
C ILE A 40 -9.14 -5.69 -3.46
N ASN A 41 -8.34 -6.39 -2.66
CA ASN A 41 -8.04 -6.02 -1.29
C ASN A 41 -7.27 -4.69 -1.23
N PHE A 42 -6.31 -4.47 -2.11
CA PHE A 42 -5.61 -3.19 -2.19
C PHE A 42 -6.53 -2.04 -2.61
N LEU A 43 -7.43 -2.26 -3.58
CA LEU A 43 -8.41 -1.24 -4.00
C LEU A 43 -9.37 -0.88 -2.85
N ARG A 44 -9.89 -1.88 -2.13
CA ARG A 44 -10.72 -1.65 -0.92
C ARG A 44 -9.98 -0.85 0.15
N TYR A 45 -8.66 -1.04 0.27
CA TYR A 45 -7.83 -0.22 1.14
C TYR A 45 -7.81 1.23 0.69
N LEU A 46 -7.57 1.51 -0.60
CA LEU A 46 -7.58 2.88 -1.13
C LEU A 46 -8.94 3.57 -0.97
N GLU A 47 -10.03 2.80 -1.08
CA GLU A 47 -11.40 3.30 -0.92
C GLU A 47 -11.84 3.49 0.53
N GLY A 48 -11.05 3.07 1.52
CA GLY A 48 -11.47 3.09 2.92
C GLY A 48 -12.51 2.04 3.29
N THR A 49 -12.75 1.05 2.42
CA THR A 49 -13.79 0.01 2.55
C THR A 49 -13.25 -1.35 2.99
N PHE A 50 -11.94 -1.44 3.25
CA PHE A 50 -11.28 -2.67 3.70
C PHE A 50 -11.86 -3.14 5.04
N HIS A 51 -12.23 -4.42 5.12
CA HIS A 51 -12.73 -5.02 6.35
C HIS A 51 -11.67 -5.00 7.45
N ALA A 52 -11.77 -4.05 8.37
CA ALA A 52 -11.33 -4.28 9.74
C ALA A 52 -12.47 -5.05 10.42
N GLU A 53 -12.15 -6.16 11.09
CA GLU A 53 -13.11 -7.09 11.73
C GLU A 53 -14.11 -6.41 12.69
N ASP A 54 -13.90 -5.14 13.05
CA ASP A 54 -14.69 -4.40 14.04
C ASP A 54 -15.69 -3.36 13.52
N VAL A 55 -15.88 -3.16 12.21
CA VAL A 55 -16.71 -2.03 11.73
C VAL A 55 -18.14 -2.45 11.37
N VAL A 56 -18.97 -2.54 12.40
CA VAL A 56 -20.38 -2.11 12.27
C VAL A 56 -20.34 -0.64 11.80
N PHE A 57 -21.08 -0.30 10.74
CA PHE A 57 -21.26 1.03 10.13
C PHE A 57 -20.37 1.40 8.94
N SER A 58 -20.93 1.19 7.74
CA SER A 58 -20.53 1.77 6.44
C SER A 58 -20.30 3.29 6.44
N ARG A 59 -20.76 4.00 7.47
CA ARG A 59 -20.56 5.45 7.64
C ARG A 59 -19.21 5.80 8.25
N ALA A 60 -18.67 4.96 9.13
CA ALA A 60 -17.35 5.16 9.73
C ALA A 60 -16.24 4.92 8.71
N ALA A 61 -16.36 3.88 7.89
CA ALA A 61 -15.46 3.58 6.77
C ALA A 61 -15.26 4.78 5.82
N LYS A 62 -16.33 5.52 5.50
CA LYS A 62 -16.28 6.74 4.66
C LYS A 62 -15.52 7.92 5.27
N LEU A 63 -15.29 7.89 6.58
CA LEU A 63 -14.55 8.92 7.32
C LEU A 63 -13.13 8.46 7.65
N MET A 64 -12.71 7.30 7.13
CA MET A 64 -11.41 6.73 7.41
C MET A 64 -10.51 6.89 6.19
N SER A 65 -9.31 7.41 6.40
CA SER A 65 -8.33 7.60 5.33
C SER A 65 -7.23 6.53 5.39
N PRO A 66 -6.72 6.05 4.24
CA PRO A 66 -5.68 5.02 4.21
C PRO A 66 -4.39 5.48 4.92
N MET A 67 -3.79 4.63 5.75
CA MET A 67 -2.53 4.94 6.43
C MET A 67 -1.41 3.96 6.07
N TYR A 68 -1.61 2.67 6.32
CA TYR A 68 -0.67 1.63 5.97
C TYR A 68 -1.41 0.44 5.39
N TYR A 69 -0.85 -0.17 4.36
CA TYR A 69 -1.30 -1.45 3.84
C TYR A 69 -0.15 -2.42 3.86
N ALA A 70 -0.28 -3.48 4.65
CA ALA A 70 0.62 -4.62 4.62
C ALA A 70 0.05 -5.71 3.73
N ILE A 71 0.92 -6.44 3.05
CA ILE A 71 0.55 -7.59 2.23
C ILE A 71 1.53 -8.73 2.47
N SER A 72 1.02 -9.96 2.41
CA SER A 72 1.82 -11.17 2.47
C SER A 72 2.84 -11.22 1.32
N GLU A 73 3.99 -11.85 1.55
CA GLU A 73 5.07 -11.96 0.56
C GLU A 73 4.67 -12.64 -0.76
N ASP A 74 3.57 -13.41 -0.75
CA ASP A 74 3.00 -14.03 -1.94
C ASP A 74 1.92 -13.19 -2.64
N GLY A 75 1.61 -12.00 -2.11
CA GLY A 75 0.75 -10.99 -2.71
C GLY A 75 -0.76 -11.26 -2.66
N LYS A 76 -1.21 -12.16 -1.78
CA LYS A 76 -2.62 -12.62 -1.75
C LYS A 76 -3.44 -12.02 -0.62
N ILE A 77 -2.85 -11.90 0.56
CA ILE A 77 -3.55 -11.52 1.78
C ILE A 77 -3.02 -10.17 2.24
N GLY A 78 -3.91 -9.20 2.36
CA GLY A 78 -3.59 -7.86 2.81
C GLY A 78 -4.20 -7.54 4.17
N TYR A 79 -3.64 -6.55 4.85
CA TYR A 79 -4.20 -5.97 6.06
C TYR A 79 -4.04 -4.44 6.01
N GLY A 80 -5.15 -3.73 6.14
CA GLY A 80 -5.21 -2.27 6.08
C GLY A 80 -5.29 -1.63 7.48
N TRP A 81 -4.49 -0.60 7.69
CA TRP A 81 -4.62 0.32 8.82
C TRP A 81 -5.07 1.69 8.32
N PHE A 82 -6.02 2.28 9.05
CA PHE A 82 -6.69 3.51 8.66
C PHE A 82 -6.64 4.57 9.75
N CYS A 83 -6.61 5.81 9.30
CA CYS A 83 -6.82 6.99 10.11
C CYS A 83 -8.30 7.12 10.45
N ARG A 84 -8.65 7.43 11.70
CA ARG A 84 -10.02 7.83 12.08
C ARG A 84 -10.29 9.31 11.75
N SER A 85 -9.90 9.74 10.55
CA SER A 85 -10.11 11.08 10.01
C SER A 85 -10.27 10.99 8.49
N ASN A 86 -11.00 11.94 7.90
CA ASN A 86 -11.10 12.13 6.45
C ASN A 86 -9.87 12.81 5.85
N SER A 87 -8.87 13.13 6.69
CA SER A 87 -7.60 13.71 6.30
C SER A 87 -6.45 12.84 6.80
N ASN A 88 -5.49 12.55 5.92
CA ASN A 88 -4.27 11.86 6.28
C ASN A 88 -3.34 12.71 7.18
N VAL A 89 -3.60 14.02 7.33
CA VAL A 89 -2.79 14.94 8.14
C VAL A 89 -2.97 14.70 9.64
N ASP A 90 -4.16 14.27 10.07
CA ASP A 90 -4.47 14.02 11.48
C ASP A 90 -4.05 12.62 11.95
N CYS A 91 -3.25 11.95 11.13
CA CYS A 91 -2.91 10.55 11.31
C CYS A 91 -1.50 10.42 11.83
N TYR A 92 -1.39 10.27 13.16
CA TYR A 92 -0.11 10.10 13.82
C TYR A 92 0.33 8.63 13.78
N ASP A 93 1.60 8.40 13.45
CA ASP A 93 2.16 7.05 13.47
C ASP A 93 2.63 6.67 14.87
N ASP A 94 1.78 5.92 15.58
CA ASP A 94 2.09 5.28 16.85
C ASP A 94 2.36 3.78 16.63
N PHE A 95 3.52 3.48 16.05
CA PHE A 95 3.93 2.10 15.69
C PHE A 95 2.95 1.39 14.73
N GLY A 96 2.20 2.14 13.92
CA GLY A 96 1.20 1.60 12.99
C GLY A 96 1.82 0.66 11.97
N ALA A 97 3.01 1.02 11.46
CA ALA A 97 3.81 0.21 10.54
C ALA A 97 4.14 -1.19 11.09
N TYR A 98 4.51 -1.29 12.37
CA TYR A 98 4.78 -2.57 13.04
C TYR A 98 3.50 -3.36 13.27
N LYS A 99 2.46 -2.71 13.82
CA LYS A 99 1.18 -3.34 14.16
C LYS A 99 0.53 -3.96 12.92
N VAL A 100 0.45 -3.21 11.82
CA VAL A 100 -0.18 -3.68 10.58
C VAL A 100 0.58 -4.86 9.97
N THR A 101 1.92 -4.88 10.04
CA THR A 101 2.71 -6.01 9.53
C THR A 101 2.54 -7.26 10.37
N GLU A 102 2.52 -7.14 11.71
CA GLU A 102 2.31 -8.31 12.59
C GLU A 102 0.88 -8.84 12.49
N TYR A 103 -0.14 -7.99 12.39
CA TYR A 103 -1.52 -8.45 12.16
C TYR A 103 -1.70 -9.14 10.82
N CYS A 104 -1.11 -8.59 9.75
CA CYS A 104 -1.09 -9.27 8.46
C CYS A 104 -0.43 -10.65 8.55
N LYS A 105 0.69 -10.75 9.29
CA LYS A 105 1.43 -12.00 9.46
C LYS A 105 0.65 -13.03 10.26
N GLU A 106 -0.01 -12.61 11.33
CA GLU A 106 -0.89 -13.46 12.13
C GLU A 106 -2.07 -13.98 11.30
N TYR A 107 -2.72 -13.09 10.55
CA TYR A 107 -3.89 -13.42 9.73
C TYR A 107 -3.53 -14.30 8.52
N SER A 108 -2.40 -14.04 7.85
CA SER A 108 -1.98 -14.76 6.64
C SER A 108 -1.17 -16.02 6.91
N GLY A 109 -0.56 -16.15 8.08
CA GLY A 109 0.43 -17.19 8.39
C GLY A 109 1.74 -17.04 7.60
N LYS A 110 2.01 -15.87 7.02
CA LYS A 110 3.17 -15.59 6.13
C LYS A 110 3.87 -14.30 6.55
N GLN A 111 5.10 -14.11 6.07
CA GLN A 111 5.74 -12.80 6.24
C GLN A 111 4.96 -11.75 5.48
N CYS A 112 4.78 -10.59 6.11
CA CYS A 112 4.10 -9.45 5.53
C CYS A 112 4.98 -8.21 5.57
N PHE A 113 4.81 -7.37 4.56
CA PHE A 113 5.53 -6.12 4.42
C PHE A 113 4.58 -5.01 3.99
N ILE A 114 4.93 -3.77 4.32
CA ILE A 114 4.19 -2.60 3.88
C ILE A 114 4.36 -2.48 2.36
N PHE A 115 3.22 -2.47 1.69
CA PHE A 115 3.08 -2.25 0.26
C PHE A 115 2.63 -0.84 -0.07
N ALA A 116 1.78 -0.23 0.77
CA ALA A 116 1.42 1.17 0.62
C ALA A 116 1.49 1.94 1.94
N TYR A 117 1.91 3.21 1.83
CA TYR A 117 1.79 4.24 2.84
C TYR A 117 0.86 5.30 2.30
N ARG A 118 -0.30 5.48 2.97
CA ARG A 118 -1.41 6.28 2.46
C ARG A 118 -1.86 5.75 1.09
N ASP A 119 -1.94 6.62 0.10
CA ASP A 119 -2.28 6.32 -1.29
C ASP A 119 -1.04 5.99 -2.15
N GLU A 120 0.16 5.98 -1.58
CA GLU A 120 1.40 5.74 -2.30
C GLU A 120 1.90 4.30 -2.10
N ILE A 121 2.24 3.63 -3.20
CA ILE A 121 2.93 2.34 -3.16
C ILE A 121 4.40 2.60 -2.78
N VAL A 122 4.87 1.99 -1.70
CA VAL A 122 6.21 2.18 -1.12
C VAL A 122 7.09 0.93 -1.19
N TRP A 123 6.69 -0.06 -1.98
CA TRP A 123 7.43 -1.28 -2.17
C TRP A 123 8.73 -1.02 -2.95
N ASN A 124 9.88 -1.30 -2.35
CA ASN A 124 11.18 -1.10 -2.99
C ASN A 124 11.34 -2.06 -4.18
N ASN A 125 11.97 -1.59 -5.26
CA ASN A 125 12.18 -2.37 -6.49
C ASN A 125 10.87 -2.93 -7.09
N LEU A 126 9.90 -2.03 -7.36
CA LEU A 126 8.62 -2.36 -7.99
C LEU A 126 8.81 -3.17 -9.27
N ASN A 127 8.59 -4.48 -9.17
CA ASN A 127 8.42 -5.39 -10.29
C ASN A 127 7.15 -6.21 -10.03
N ILE A 128 6.01 -5.52 -10.13
CA ILE A 128 4.68 -6.08 -9.83
C ILE A 128 4.19 -6.83 -11.06
N ARG A 129 3.83 -8.10 -10.88
CA ARG A 129 3.05 -8.84 -11.88
C ARG A 129 1.62 -8.99 -11.39
N VAL A 130 0.69 -8.34 -12.07
CA VAL A 130 -0.73 -8.62 -11.93
C VAL A 130 -1.04 -9.81 -12.83
N LYS A 131 -1.45 -10.94 -12.25
CA LYS A 131 -2.00 -12.04 -13.06
C LYS A 131 -3.39 -11.65 -13.52
N GLU A 132 -3.74 -12.11 -14.72
CA GLU A 132 -5.00 -11.82 -15.42
C GLU A 132 -6.18 -11.75 -14.44
N LEU A 133 -6.80 -10.57 -14.39
CA LEU A 133 -7.96 -10.31 -13.56
C LEU A 133 -9.16 -10.82 -14.36
N ASP A 134 -9.67 -12.00 -13.99
CA ASP A 134 -10.90 -12.53 -14.57
C ASP A 134 -12.08 -11.73 -13.99
N PHE A 135 -12.24 -10.48 -14.44
CA PHE A 135 -13.47 -9.73 -14.23
C PHE A 135 -14.59 -10.40 -15.04
N VAL A 136 -15.10 -11.51 -14.53
CA VAL A 136 -16.26 -12.17 -15.10
C VAL A 136 -17.44 -11.22 -14.89
N ASN A 137 -17.86 -10.62 -16.01
CA ASN A 137 -19.11 -9.88 -16.15
C ASN A 137 -20.24 -10.65 -15.45
N ASN A 138 -20.72 -10.14 -14.31
CA ASN A 138 -21.97 -10.53 -13.68
C ASN A 138 -22.88 -9.32 -13.61
#